data_AF-A0A534ALH2-F1
#
_entry.id   AF-A0A534ALH2-F1
#
_cell.length_a   1.000
_cell.length_b   1.000
_cell.length_c   1.000
_cell.angle_alpha   90.00
_cell.angle_beta   90.00
_cell.angle_gamma   90.00
#
_symmetry.space_group_name_H-M   'P 1'
#
loop_
_entity.id
_entity.type
_entity.pdbx_description
1 polymer ?
#
loop_
_entity_poly.entity_id
_entity_poly.type
_entity_poly.pdbx_seq_one_letter_code
_entity_poly.pdbx_strand_id
1 'polypeptide(L)'
;MVTDDIRRYQTNLRDELDGAALYTAIAEAEPDPLRKDLFLQLAQAEARHAELWRAKLAEAGVKATPYVPSFRTRLLGKLAQRFGPRFVMPTIAAAEFADRNKYAIQADARSISAEERGHAAIVQEMARTSPRGTVSGADIARAEPWHRGASGNNLRAAVLGVNDGLVSNFCLIMGVAGAGADSRIILLTGLAGLIAGACSMALGEWLSVTNARELASTQIAKEAEELEQTPQAEQHELALIYQAKGLPKPEAERIAAELMRNKKAALDTLAREELGIDPGELGGSALAAAVTSFALFAAGAVCPVAPFILLHGAPAIIASIAASAVALCGVGVLTSLFNGRGAWFSAARQTLFGCAAAALTYGIGTALGVSLS
;
A
#
# COMPACT_ATOMS: atom_id res chain seq x y z
N MET A 1 10.23 35.05 15.45
CA MET A 1 11.14 33.99 15.93
C MET A 1 10.57 33.32 17.18
N VAL A 2 10.54 33.97 18.36
CA VAL A 2 10.04 33.36 19.62
C VAL A 2 8.61 32.78 19.54
N THR A 3 7.68 33.44 18.85
CA THR A 3 6.27 33.00 18.76
C THR A 3 6.06 31.76 17.89
N ASP A 4 6.86 31.58 16.83
CA ASP A 4 6.76 30.41 15.94
C ASP A 4 7.37 29.17 16.61
N ASP A 5 8.45 29.34 17.38
CA ASP A 5 9.06 28.27 18.17
C ASP A 5 8.13 27.78 19.28
N ILE A 6 7.43 28.68 19.98
CA ILE A 6 6.44 28.30 21.01
C ILE A 6 5.29 27.49 20.40
N ARG A 7 4.74 27.91 19.25
CA ARG A 7 3.66 27.17 18.57
C ARG A 7 4.15 25.80 18.11
N ARG A 8 5.39 25.71 17.62
CA ARG A 8 6.02 24.43 17.25
C ARG A 8 6.15 23.51 18.46
N TYR A 9 6.70 23.99 19.58
CA TYR A 9 6.86 23.19 20.79
C TYR A 9 5.52 22.71 21.37
N GLN A 10 4.46 23.54 21.30
CA GLN A 10 3.11 23.13 21.70
C GLN A 10 2.54 22.02 20.81
N THR A 11 2.82 22.08 19.51
CA THR A 11 2.38 21.07 18.55
C THR A 11 3.12 19.77 18.78
N ASN A 12 4.46 19.81 18.85
CA ASN A 12 5.29 18.64 19.14
C ASN A 12 4.86 17.99 20.46
N LEU A 13 4.75 18.78 21.55
CA LEU A 13 4.30 18.27 22.86
C LEU A 13 2.96 17.54 22.77
N ARG A 14 2.02 18.07 21.99
CA ARG A 14 0.70 17.45 21.85
C ARG A 14 0.79 16.11 21.14
N ASP A 15 1.61 16.04 20.11
CA ASP A 15 1.78 14.84 19.30
C ASP A 15 2.46 13.73 20.10
N GLU A 16 3.54 14.04 20.86
CA GLU A 16 4.19 13.09 21.77
C GLU A 16 3.23 12.54 22.85
N LEU A 17 2.38 13.41 23.41
CA LEU A 17 1.40 12.99 24.41
C LEU A 17 0.30 12.11 23.79
N ASP A 18 -0.07 12.36 22.54
CA ASP A 18 -1.01 11.53 21.78
C ASP A 18 -0.40 10.16 21.43
N GLY A 19 0.88 10.11 21.03
CA GLY A 19 1.64 8.88 20.83
C GLY A 19 1.71 8.04 22.10
N ALA A 20 2.18 8.63 23.21
CA ALA A 20 2.25 7.98 24.52
C ALA A 20 0.89 7.39 24.96
N ALA A 21 -0.20 8.16 24.81
CA ALA A 21 -1.53 7.71 25.16
C ALA A 21 -2.05 6.59 24.26
N LEU A 22 -1.76 6.66 22.94
CA LEU A 22 -2.14 5.63 21.98
C LEU A 22 -1.43 4.31 22.26
N TYR A 23 -0.10 4.33 22.42
CA TYR A 23 0.67 3.12 22.71
C TYR A 23 0.29 2.50 24.06
N THR A 24 0.00 3.31 25.07
CA THR A 24 -0.52 2.81 26.36
C THR A 24 -1.84 2.07 26.18
N ALA A 25 -2.79 2.65 25.44
CA ALA A 25 -4.09 2.02 25.18
C ALA A 25 -3.98 0.71 24.38
N ILE A 26 -2.98 0.61 23.49
CA ILE A 26 -2.69 -0.60 22.72
C ILE A 26 -2.04 -1.66 23.60
N ALA A 27 -1.08 -1.28 24.46
CA ALA A 27 -0.44 -2.17 25.41
C ALA A 27 -1.44 -2.79 26.40
N GLU A 28 -2.45 -2.03 26.83
CA GLU A 28 -3.55 -2.54 27.67
C GLU A 28 -4.39 -3.61 26.96
N ALA A 29 -4.52 -3.50 25.63
CA ALA A 29 -5.30 -4.42 24.81
C ALA A 29 -4.47 -5.58 24.23
N GLU A 30 -3.15 -5.60 24.41
CA GLU A 30 -2.25 -6.60 23.84
C GLU A 30 -2.11 -7.84 24.76
N PRO A 31 -2.56 -9.03 24.30
CA PRO A 31 -2.43 -10.26 25.07
C PRO A 31 -1.02 -10.84 25.11
N ASP A 32 -0.16 -10.55 24.12
CA ASP A 32 1.21 -11.06 24.07
C ASP A 32 2.13 -10.25 25.02
N PRO A 33 2.72 -10.86 26.05
CA PRO A 33 3.57 -10.14 27.01
C PRO A 33 4.78 -9.45 26.38
N LEU A 34 5.36 -10.01 25.32
CA LEU A 34 6.54 -9.43 24.65
C LEU A 34 6.13 -8.18 23.86
N ARG A 35 5.05 -8.27 23.06
CA ARG A 35 4.54 -7.12 22.30
C ARG A 35 4.01 -6.02 23.21
N LYS A 36 3.35 -6.41 24.30
CA LYS A 36 2.89 -5.48 25.32
C LYS A 36 4.06 -4.68 25.91
N ASP A 37 5.16 -5.35 26.23
CA ASP A 37 6.36 -4.69 26.73
C ASP A 37 6.93 -3.70 25.70
N LEU A 38 6.98 -4.08 24.41
CA LEU A 38 7.41 -3.18 23.33
C LEU A 38 6.51 -1.93 23.24
N PHE A 39 5.18 -2.07 23.28
CA PHE A 39 4.28 -0.92 23.29
C PHE A 39 4.45 -0.03 24.53
N LEU A 40 4.74 -0.61 25.70
CA LEU A 40 5.04 0.16 26.91
C LEU A 40 6.37 0.90 26.79
N GLN A 41 7.39 0.31 26.17
CA GLN A 41 8.66 0.98 25.90
C GLN A 41 8.49 2.16 24.94
N LEU A 42 7.70 2.00 23.86
CA LEU A 42 7.33 3.09 22.95
C LEU A 42 6.57 4.20 23.70
N ALA A 43 5.56 3.85 24.49
CA ALA A 43 4.80 4.82 25.28
C ALA A 43 5.69 5.62 26.25
N GLN A 44 6.69 4.96 26.86
CA GLN A 44 7.65 5.62 27.74
C GLN A 44 8.61 6.53 26.99
N ALA A 45 8.99 6.18 25.75
CA ALA A 45 9.87 7.00 24.93
C ALA A 45 9.19 8.32 24.53
N GLU A 46 7.97 8.24 24.00
CA GLU A 46 7.10 9.38 23.69
C GLU A 46 6.87 10.27 24.92
N ALA A 47 6.66 9.67 26.10
CA ALA A 47 6.51 10.41 27.35
C ALA A 47 7.77 11.21 27.73
N ARG A 48 8.98 10.66 27.48
CA ARG A 48 10.25 11.38 27.69
C ARG A 48 10.41 12.52 26.69
N HIS A 49 10.04 12.30 25.42
CA HIS A 49 10.05 13.36 24.40
C HIS A 49 9.09 14.49 24.77
N ALA A 50 7.89 14.17 25.28
CA ALA A 50 6.95 15.15 25.81
C ALA A 50 7.53 15.97 26.97
N GLU A 51 8.30 15.35 27.87
CA GLU A 51 8.98 16.08 28.97
C GLU A 51 10.01 17.09 28.44
N LEU A 52 10.75 16.74 27.38
CA LEU A 52 11.69 17.64 26.74
C LEU A 52 10.98 18.88 26.15
N TRP A 53 9.85 18.69 25.49
CA TRP A 53 9.06 19.82 24.97
C TRP A 53 8.41 20.65 26.08
N ARG A 54 7.99 20.03 27.20
CA ARG A 54 7.53 20.76 28.38
C ARG A 54 8.62 21.63 28.99
N ALA A 55 9.85 21.12 29.07
CA ALA A 55 10.99 21.88 29.58
C ALA A 55 11.25 23.13 28.71
N LYS A 56 11.28 22.97 27.39
CA LYS A 56 11.44 24.09 26.44
C LYS A 56 10.32 25.13 26.53
N LEU A 57 9.07 24.69 26.73
CA LEU A 57 7.94 25.60 26.95
C LEU A 57 8.03 26.35 28.28
N ALA A 58 8.49 25.67 29.34
CA ALA A 58 8.70 26.29 30.65
C ALA A 58 9.82 27.33 30.61
N GLU A 59 10.93 27.06 29.92
CA GLU A 59 12.02 28.01 29.66
C GLU A 59 11.52 29.24 28.88
N ALA A 60 10.58 29.04 27.95
CA ALA A 60 9.90 30.11 27.21
C ALA A 60 8.82 30.85 28.03
N GLY A 61 8.64 30.52 29.31
CA GLY A 61 7.67 31.17 30.20
C GLY A 61 6.21 30.76 29.99
N VAL A 62 5.95 29.69 29.24
CA VAL A 62 4.60 29.19 28.93
C VAL A 62 4.22 28.09 29.92
N LYS A 63 3.13 28.28 30.67
CA LYS A 63 2.59 27.24 31.56
C LYS A 63 1.97 26.11 30.76
N ALA A 64 2.26 24.87 31.17
CA ALA A 64 1.71 23.68 30.54
C ALA A 64 0.17 23.68 30.61
N THR A 65 -0.47 23.48 29.46
CA THR A 65 -1.92 23.28 29.37
C THR A 65 -2.28 21.85 29.77
N PRO A 66 -3.46 21.63 30.37
CA PRO A 66 -3.96 20.28 30.64
C PRO A 66 -4.07 19.48 29.35
N TYR A 67 -3.52 18.26 29.34
CA TYR A 67 -3.57 17.38 28.18
C TYR A 67 -4.92 16.68 28.07
N VAL A 68 -5.49 16.67 26.87
CA VAL A 68 -6.67 15.89 26.51
C VAL A 68 -6.36 15.14 25.22
N PRO A 69 -6.46 13.79 25.21
CA PRO A 69 -6.19 13.01 24.01
C PRO A 69 -7.04 13.44 22.82
N SER A 70 -6.42 13.53 21.64
CA SER A 70 -7.15 13.91 20.42
C SER A 70 -8.24 12.90 20.07
N PHE A 71 -9.21 13.34 19.25
CA PHE A 71 -10.29 12.47 18.78
C PHE A 71 -9.74 11.22 18.09
N ARG A 72 -8.67 11.37 17.28
CA ARG A 72 -8.00 10.28 16.59
C ARG A 72 -7.43 9.27 17.58
N THR A 73 -6.67 9.71 18.58
CA THR A 73 -6.10 8.87 19.64
C THR A 73 -7.18 8.10 20.39
N ARG A 74 -8.26 8.78 20.78
CA ARG A 74 -9.39 8.15 21.50
C ARG A 74 -10.12 7.11 20.64
N LEU A 75 -10.31 7.41 19.36
CA LEU A 75 -10.96 6.49 18.43
C LEU A 75 -10.10 5.23 18.20
N LEU A 76 -8.81 5.41 17.89
CA LEU A 76 -7.89 4.29 17.67
C LEU A 76 -7.68 3.47 18.95
N GLY A 77 -7.52 4.10 20.12
CA GLY A 77 -7.44 3.40 21.40
C GLY A 77 -8.69 2.56 21.69
N LYS A 78 -9.90 3.10 21.46
CA LYS A 78 -11.15 2.33 21.61
C LYS A 78 -11.25 1.18 20.61
N LEU A 79 -10.81 1.38 19.37
CA LEU A 79 -10.80 0.33 18.36
C LEU A 79 -9.80 -0.79 18.73
N ALA A 80 -8.63 -0.42 19.25
CA ALA A 80 -7.66 -1.38 19.78
C ALA A 80 -8.23 -2.19 20.96
N GLN A 81 -8.89 -1.53 21.92
CA GLN A 81 -9.52 -2.22 23.05
C GLN A 81 -10.71 -3.11 22.63
N ARG A 82 -11.47 -2.73 21.59
CA ARG A 82 -12.68 -3.45 21.16
C ARG A 82 -12.40 -4.58 20.19
N PHE A 83 -11.46 -4.40 19.27
CA PHE A 83 -11.17 -5.33 18.16
C PHE A 83 -9.75 -5.92 18.24
N GLY A 84 -8.97 -5.52 19.25
CA GLY A 84 -7.58 -5.91 19.45
C GLY A 84 -6.58 -4.98 18.75
N PRO A 85 -5.31 -4.93 19.21
CA PRO A 85 -4.23 -4.13 18.61
C PRO A 85 -4.10 -4.30 17.10
N ARG A 86 -4.26 -5.53 16.60
CA ARG A 86 -4.08 -5.89 15.19
C ARG A 86 -4.94 -5.07 14.22
N PHE A 87 -6.13 -4.66 14.66
CA PHE A 87 -7.05 -3.91 13.80
C PHE A 87 -6.51 -2.51 13.48
N VAL A 88 -5.77 -1.89 14.41
CA VAL A 88 -5.29 -0.51 14.27
C VAL A 88 -3.85 -0.42 13.76
N MET A 89 -3.07 -1.51 13.87
CA MET A 89 -1.65 -1.52 13.52
C MET A 89 -1.32 -1.02 12.10
N PRO A 90 -2.06 -1.38 11.02
CA PRO A 90 -1.74 -0.86 9.69
C PRO A 90 -1.88 0.66 9.59
N THR A 91 -2.88 1.22 10.26
CA THR A 91 -3.14 2.67 10.27
C THR A 91 -2.10 3.42 11.09
N ILE A 92 -1.62 2.82 12.19
CA ILE A 92 -0.59 3.41 13.04
C ILE A 92 0.76 3.32 12.32
N ALA A 93 1.15 2.14 11.82
CA ALA A 93 2.38 1.97 11.05
C ALA A 93 2.48 2.92 9.86
N ALA A 94 1.37 3.15 9.14
CA ALA A 94 1.35 4.12 8.05
C ALA A 94 1.54 5.58 8.50
N ALA A 95 1.08 5.91 9.71
CA ALA A 95 1.21 7.25 10.27
C ALA A 95 2.59 7.50 10.88
N GLU A 96 3.12 6.54 11.65
CA GLU A 96 4.50 6.57 12.16
C GLU A 96 5.50 6.68 11.01
N PHE A 97 5.30 5.91 9.94
CA PHE A 97 6.15 5.98 8.75
C PHE A 97 6.09 7.35 8.05
N ALA A 98 4.92 8.02 8.06
CA ALA A 98 4.78 9.35 7.49
C ALA A 98 5.47 10.42 8.34
N ASP A 99 5.48 10.25 9.66
CA ASP A 99 5.99 11.23 10.62
C ASP A 99 7.46 11.00 11.03
N ARG A 100 8.10 9.88 10.66
CA ARG A 100 9.49 9.50 11.05
C ARG A 100 10.60 10.55 10.80
N ASN A 101 10.38 11.51 9.89
CA ASN A 101 11.36 12.57 9.56
C ASN A 101 10.98 13.94 10.14
N LYS A 102 9.92 14.04 10.95
CA LYS A 102 9.36 15.31 11.45
C LYS A 102 10.37 16.15 12.24
N TYR A 103 11.33 15.51 12.90
CA TYR A 103 12.39 16.16 13.68
C TYR A 103 13.72 16.33 12.94
N ALA A 104 13.86 15.79 11.72
CA ALA A 104 15.13 15.75 10.99
C ALA A 104 15.71 17.15 10.67
N ILE A 105 14.84 18.15 10.55
CA ILE A 105 15.23 19.55 10.21
C ILE A 105 15.41 20.40 11.49
N GLN A 106 15.03 19.90 12.66
CA GLN A 106 15.05 20.65 13.93
C GLN A 106 16.37 20.41 14.66
N ALA A 107 17.25 21.41 14.69
CA ALA A 107 18.57 21.33 15.32
C ALA A 107 18.50 20.98 16.82
N ASP A 108 17.40 21.34 17.48
CA ASP A 108 17.10 21.13 18.88
C ASP A 108 16.40 19.79 19.17
N ALA A 109 16.18 18.94 18.15
CA ALA A 109 15.53 17.63 18.25
C ALA A 109 16.30 16.50 17.56
N ARG A 110 17.59 16.69 17.25
CA ARG A 110 18.42 15.67 16.58
C ARG A 110 18.50 14.34 17.33
N SER A 111 18.50 14.37 18.67
CA SER A 111 18.49 13.16 19.50
C SER A 111 17.15 12.42 19.45
N ILE A 112 16.03 13.14 19.24
CA ILE A 112 14.69 12.57 19.10
C ILE A 112 14.53 11.94 17.72
N SER A 113 15.07 12.57 16.67
CA SER A 113 14.92 12.09 15.29
C SER A 113 15.48 10.69 15.04
N ALA A 114 16.52 10.26 15.78
CA ALA A 114 17.07 8.91 15.67
C ALA A 114 16.23 7.88 16.43
N GLU A 115 15.66 8.26 17.59
CA GLU A 115 14.78 7.38 18.35
C GLU A 115 13.44 7.14 17.62
N GLU A 116 12.89 8.17 16.98
CA GLU A 116 11.62 8.12 16.23
C GLU A 116 11.65 7.19 15.01
N ARG A 117 12.81 7.06 14.35
CA ARG A 117 12.98 6.10 13.26
C ARG A 117 12.94 4.66 13.76
N GLY A 118 13.63 4.37 14.87
CA GLY A 118 13.54 3.08 15.56
C GLY A 118 12.12 2.73 16.00
N HIS A 119 11.35 3.71 16.49
CA HIS A 119 9.94 3.51 16.86
C HIS A 119 9.10 3.10 15.65
N ALA A 120 9.21 3.82 14.54
CA ALA A 120 8.47 3.53 13.32
C ALA A 120 8.80 2.13 12.75
N ALA A 121 10.07 1.72 12.79
CA ALA A 121 10.52 0.39 12.35
C ALA A 121 9.92 -0.73 13.22
N ILE A 122 9.95 -0.58 14.55
CA ILE A 122 9.35 -1.55 15.48
C ILE A 122 7.83 -1.68 15.26
N VAL A 123 7.13 -0.55 15.08
CA VAL A 123 5.69 -0.54 14.80
C VAL A 123 5.35 -1.21 13.47
N GLN A 124 6.17 -0.99 12.44
CA GLN A 124 6.00 -1.59 11.12
C GLN A 124 6.20 -3.12 11.17
N GLU A 125 7.20 -3.59 11.91
CA GLU A 125 7.44 -5.02 12.09
C GLU A 125 6.33 -5.69 12.92
N MET A 126 5.82 -5.02 13.96
CA MET A 126 4.66 -5.50 14.74
C MET A 126 3.36 -5.55 13.92
N ALA A 127 3.24 -4.72 12.89
CA ALA A 127 2.13 -4.74 11.94
C ALA A 127 2.26 -5.90 10.93
N ARG A 128 3.51 -6.27 10.55
CA ARG A 128 3.81 -7.39 9.65
C ARG A 128 3.69 -8.76 10.32
N THR A 129 4.10 -8.87 11.59
CA THR A 129 4.06 -10.13 12.36
C THR A 129 2.65 -10.43 12.91
N SER A 130 1.86 -11.18 12.14
CA SER A 130 0.66 -11.89 12.61
C SER A 130 1.05 -13.26 13.22
N PRO A 131 0.42 -13.74 14.31
CA PRO A 131 0.84 -14.99 14.94
C PRO A 131 0.31 -16.19 14.17
N ARG A 132 1.13 -16.66 13.23
CA ARG A 132 1.30 -18.08 12.93
C ARG A 132 2.77 -18.35 12.70
N GLY A 133 3.36 -19.07 13.65
CA GLY A 133 4.59 -19.81 13.44
C GLY A 133 5.80 -19.20 14.11
N THR A 134 6.25 -19.84 15.18
CA THR A 134 7.67 -20.07 15.40
C THR A 134 8.27 -20.57 14.08
N VAL A 135 8.98 -19.71 13.35
CA VAL A 135 9.76 -20.15 12.19
C VAL A 135 11.05 -20.75 12.75
N SER A 136 11.02 -22.06 12.97
CA SER A 136 12.22 -22.85 13.17
C SER A 136 12.99 -22.86 11.84
N GLY A 137 14.31 -22.66 11.88
CA GLY A 137 15.19 -22.76 10.71
C GLY A 137 15.10 -24.12 9.97
N ALA A 138 14.40 -25.11 10.52
CA ALA A 138 14.11 -26.39 9.89
C ALA A 138 12.99 -26.35 8.81
N ASP A 139 12.12 -25.32 8.81
CA ASP A 139 11.13 -25.11 7.73
C ASP A 139 11.75 -24.39 6.52
N ILE A 140 12.88 -23.70 6.72
CA ILE A 140 13.69 -23.06 5.68
C ILE A 140 14.46 -24.10 4.83
N ALA A 141 14.71 -25.29 5.37
CA ALA A 141 15.37 -26.38 4.63
C ALA A 141 14.42 -27.36 3.91
N ARG A 142 13.11 -27.32 4.18
CA ARG A 142 12.10 -28.21 3.54
C ARG A 142 11.21 -27.51 2.51
N ALA A 143 11.37 -26.20 2.32
CA ALA A 143 10.62 -25.41 1.37
C ALA A 143 11.52 -24.74 0.32
N GLU A 144 12.40 -25.51 -0.34
CA GLU A 144 12.87 -25.09 -1.66
C GLU A 144 11.83 -25.47 -2.72
N PRO A 145 11.09 -24.47 -3.21
CA PRO A 145 10.91 -24.35 -4.64
C PRO A 145 11.09 -22.89 -5.06
N TRP A 146 12.18 -22.61 -5.74
CA TRP A 146 12.54 -21.35 -6.39
C TRP A 146 11.53 -20.78 -7.42
N HIS A 147 10.24 -21.15 -7.44
CA HIS A 147 9.32 -20.79 -8.54
C HIS A 147 7.83 -20.63 -8.18
N ARG A 148 7.44 -19.80 -7.19
CA ARG A 148 6.02 -19.35 -7.09
C ARG A 148 5.75 -17.90 -6.69
N GLY A 149 6.77 -17.04 -6.57
CA GLY A 149 6.60 -15.62 -6.14
C GLY A 149 6.21 -14.64 -7.25
N ALA A 150 6.87 -14.68 -8.41
CA ALA A 150 6.66 -13.68 -9.47
C ALA A 150 5.51 -14.01 -10.44
N SER A 151 5.25 -15.30 -10.72
CA SER A 151 4.27 -15.71 -11.73
C SER A 151 2.82 -15.45 -11.33
N GLY A 152 2.47 -15.63 -10.05
CA GLY A 152 1.10 -15.44 -9.57
C GLY A 152 0.64 -13.98 -9.52
N ASN A 153 1.53 -13.05 -9.12
CA ASN A 153 1.21 -11.62 -9.10
C ASN A 153 1.12 -11.03 -10.51
N ASN A 154 2.05 -11.41 -11.41
CA ASN A 154 2.05 -10.95 -12.80
C ASN A 154 0.83 -11.47 -13.56
N LEU A 155 0.44 -12.72 -13.34
CA LEU A 155 -0.74 -13.29 -13.98
C LEU A 155 -2.05 -12.72 -13.42
N ARG A 156 -2.13 -12.45 -12.11
CA ARG A 156 -3.26 -11.74 -11.51
C ARG A 156 -3.40 -10.32 -12.08
N ALA A 157 -2.30 -9.57 -12.15
CA ALA A 157 -2.29 -8.23 -12.76
C ALA A 157 -2.71 -8.30 -14.24
N ALA A 158 -2.26 -9.33 -14.96
CA ALA A 158 -2.63 -9.53 -16.35
C ALA A 158 -4.14 -9.73 -16.55
N VAL A 159 -4.74 -10.58 -15.73
CA VAL A 159 -6.19 -10.84 -15.76
C VAL A 159 -7.00 -9.61 -15.38
N LEU A 160 -6.51 -8.79 -14.43
CA LEU A 160 -7.13 -7.50 -14.09
C LEU A 160 -7.08 -6.53 -15.27
N GLY A 161 -5.94 -6.40 -15.95
CA GLY A 161 -5.81 -5.53 -17.14
C GLY A 161 -6.77 -5.91 -18.27
N VAL A 162 -6.87 -7.20 -18.60
CA VAL A 162 -7.84 -7.70 -19.60
C VAL A 162 -9.26 -7.43 -19.16
N ASN A 163 -9.58 -7.67 -17.89
CA ASN A 163 -10.92 -7.45 -17.37
C ASN A 163 -11.33 -5.97 -17.42
N ASP A 164 -10.42 -5.07 -17.06
CA ASP A 164 -10.69 -3.63 -17.04
C ASP A 164 -10.95 -3.11 -18.45
N GLY A 165 -10.15 -3.54 -19.44
CA GLY A 165 -10.40 -3.23 -20.85
C GLY A 165 -11.74 -3.76 -21.36
N LEU A 166 -12.06 -5.01 -21.04
CA LEU A 166 -13.31 -5.66 -21.42
C LEU A 166 -14.53 -4.93 -20.85
N VAL A 167 -14.58 -4.74 -19.53
CA VAL A 167 -15.75 -4.16 -18.84
C VAL A 167 -15.91 -2.69 -19.19
N SER A 168 -14.83 -1.90 -19.15
CA SER A 168 -14.91 -0.45 -19.41
C SER A 168 -15.41 -0.16 -20.83
N ASN A 169 -14.84 -0.84 -21.83
CA ASN A 169 -15.20 -0.60 -23.22
C ASN A 169 -16.58 -1.20 -23.56
N PHE A 170 -16.94 -2.33 -22.96
CA PHE A 170 -18.28 -2.91 -23.10
C PHE A 170 -19.36 -1.95 -22.56
N CYS A 171 -19.18 -1.42 -21.35
CA CYS A 171 -20.09 -0.45 -20.75
C CYS A 171 -20.20 0.83 -21.59
N LEU A 172 -19.09 1.35 -22.12
CA LEU A 172 -19.07 2.52 -22.99
C LEU A 172 -19.91 2.30 -24.25
N ILE A 173 -19.65 1.21 -24.97
CA ILE A 173 -20.35 0.85 -26.21
C ILE A 173 -21.84 0.64 -25.95
N MET A 174 -22.20 -0.03 -24.85
CA MET A 174 -23.61 -0.24 -24.49
C MET A 174 -24.31 1.06 -24.12
N GLY A 175 -23.63 2.01 -23.47
CA GLY A 175 -24.20 3.33 -23.21
C GLY A 175 -24.51 4.11 -24.50
N VAL A 176 -23.57 4.10 -25.46
CA VAL A 176 -23.77 4.77 -26.76
C VAL A 176 -24.85 4.04 -27.59
N ALA A 177 -24.89 2.71 -27.55
CA ALA A 177 -25.94 1.93 -28.18
C ALA A 177 -27.32 2.22 -27.57
N GLY A 178 -27.39 2.36 -26.23
CA GLY A 178 -28.61 2.70 -25.51
C GLY A 178 -29.16 4.08 -25.89
N ALA A 179 -28.29 5.02 -26.26
CA ALA A 179 -28.67 6.34 -26.76
C ALA A 179 -29.20 6.34 -28.21
N GLY A 180 -29.23 5.19 -28.89
CA GLY A 180 -29.76 5.06 -30.24
C GLY A 180 -28.78 5.44 -31.35
N ALA A 181 -27.48 5.50 -31.06
CA ALA A 181 -26.47 5.85 -32.05
C ALA A 181 -26.29 4.76 -33.13
N ASP A 182 -25.93 5.18 -34.34
CA ASP A 182 -25.63 4.26 -35.44
C ASP A 182 -24.39 3.40 -35.17
N SER A 183 -24.33 2.22 -35.78
CA SER A 183 -23.22 1.25 -35.60
C SER A 183 -21.84 1.83 -35.91
N ARG A 184 -21.73 2.79 -36.85
CA ARG A 184 -20.46 3.47 -37.15
C ARG A 184 -19.99 4.37 -36.02
N ILE A 185 -20.92 5.07 -35.36
CA ILE A 185 -20.62 5.91 -34.20
C ILE A 185 -20.20 5.01 -33.04
N ILE A 186 -20.94 3.92 -32.80
CA ILE A 186 -20.60 2.94 -31.75
C ILE A 186 -19.19 2.36 -31.98
N LEU A 187 -18.87 1.95 -33.22
CA LEU A 187 -17.54 1.44 -33.57
C LEU A 187 -16.44 2.49 -33.32
N LEU A 188 -16.65 3.73 -33.78
CA LEU A 188 -15.71 4.83 -33.57
C LEU A 188 -15.50 5.09 -32.08
N THR A 189 -16.57 5.15 -31.29
CA THR A 189 -16.49 5.35 -29.84
C THR A 189 -15.79 4.19 -29.14
N GLY A 190 -16.07 2.95 -29.53
CA GLY A 190 -15.41 1.77 -28.97
C GLY A 190 -13.91 1.70 -29.30
N LEU A 191 -13.50 2.10 -30.50
CA LEU A 191 -12.09 2.20 -30.88
C LEU A 191 -11.38 3.35 -30.15
N ALA A 192 -12.04 4.52 -30.05
CA ALA A 192 -11.52 5.65 -29.30
C ALA A 192 -11.37 5.32 -27.81
N GLY A 193 -12.37 4.69 -27.21
CA GLY A 193 -12.36 4.24 -25.82
C GLY A 193 -11.27 3.19 -25.55
N LEU A 194 -11.09 2.25 -26.48
CA LEU A 194 -10.00 1.26 -26.43
C LEU A 194 -8.63 1.94 -26.41
N ILE A 195 -8.34 2.82 -27.39
CA ILE A 195 -7.01 3.46 -27.50
C ILE A 195 -6.78 4.39 -26.31
N ALA A 196 -7.76 5.21 -25.95
CA ALA A 196 -7.66 6.14 -24.83
C ALA A 196 -7.45 5.39 -23.50
N GLY A 197 -8.23 4.34 -23.27
CA GLY A 197 -8.12 3.50 -22.07
C GLY A 197 -6.79 2.75 -22.01
N ALA A 198 -6.35 2.16 -23.11
CA ALA A 198 -5.07 1.44 -23.18
C ALA A 198 -3.87 2.38 -22.94
N CYS A 199 -3.87 3.56 -23.56
CA CYS A 199 -2.86 4.59 -23.31
C CYS A 199 -2.87 5.06 -21.84
N SER A 200 -4.05 5.29 -21.27
CA SER A 200 -4.20 5.68 -19.86
C SER A 200 -3.67 4.62 -18.90
N MET A 201 -3.99 3.34 -19.13
CA MET A 201 -3.42 2.24 -18.34
C MET A 201 -1.90 2.13 -18.49
N ALA A 202 -1.38 2.25 -19.71
CA ALA A 202 0.06 2.18 -19.97
C ALA A 202 0.82 3.28 -19.23
N LEU A 203 0.32 4.53 -19.32
CA LEU A 203 0.90 5.67 -18.62
C LEU A 203 0.79 5.52 -17.11
N GLY A 204 -0.36 5.04 -16.60
CA GLY A 204 -0.57 4.80 -15.18
C GLY A 204 0.40 3.76 -14.61
N GLU A 205 0.58 2.65 -15.32
CA GLU A 205 1.53 1.61 -14.93
C GLU A 205 2.99 2.10 -14.99
N TRP A 206 3.35 2.80 -16.08
CA TRP A 206 4.69 3.38 -16.22
C TRP A 206 5.01 4.33 -15.06
N LEU A 207 4.08 5.24 -14.75
CA LEU A 207 4.24 6.22 -13.68
C LEU A 207 4.29 5.52 -12.31
N SER A 208 3.46 4.51 -12.09
CA SER A 208 3.45 3.73 -10.85
C SER A 208 4.80 3.06 -10.60
N VAL A 209 5.34 2.35 -11.58
CA VAL A 209 6.64 1.66 -11.47
C VAL A 209 7.78 2.67 -11.34
N THR A 210 7.74 3.76 -12.10
CA THR A 210 8.79 4.80 -12.06
C THR A 210 8.81 5.48 -10.70
N ASN A 211 7.66 5.93 -10.19
CA ASN A 211 7.57 6.58 -8.89
C ASN A 211 7.98 5.63 -7.75
N ALA A 212 7.56 4.36 -7.79
CA ALA A 212 7.97 3.37 -6.79
C ALA A 212 9.49 3.18 -6.79
N ARG A 213 10.10 3.11 -7.97
CA ARG A 213 11.55 3.00 -8.13
C ARG A 213 12.29 4.25 -7.66
N GLU A 214 11.82 5.43 -8.02
CA GLU A 214 12.42 6.70 -7.60
C GLU A 214 12.37 6.86 -6.09
N LEU A 215 11.21 6.59 -5.48
CA LEU A 215 11.03 6.57 -4.03
C LEU A 215 12.00 5.58 -3.38
N ALA A 216 12.06 4.35 -3.89
CA ALA A 216 12.94 3.31 -3.34
C ALA A 216 14.43 3.69 -3.45
N SER A 217 14.84 4.22 -4.59
CA SER A 217 16.22 4.67 -4.82
C SER A 217 16.61 5.85 -3.92
N THR A 218 15.69 6.79 -3.71
CA THR A 218 15.90 7.95 -2.84
C THR A 218 16.04 7.50 -1.39
N GLN A 219 15.21 6.54 -0.96
CA GLN A 219 15.28 6.02 0.40
C GLN A 219 16.57 5.22 0.62
N ILE A 220 16.99 4.38 -0.32
CA ILE A 220 18.27 3.65 -0.22
C ILE A 220 19.46 4.62 -0.20
N ALA A 221 19.41 5.68 -1.01
CA ALA A 221 20.46 6.69 -1.03
C ALA A 221 20.56 7.43 0.32
N LYS A 222 19.41 7.76 0.92
CA LYS A 222 19.35 8.34 2.26
C LYS A 222 19.91 7.38 3.32
N GLU A 223 19.51 6.11 3.27
CA GLU A 223 20.00 5.07 4.17
C GLU A 223 21.53 4.92 4.10
N ALA A 224 22.08 4.98 2.88
CA ALA A 224 23.52 4.96 2.67
C ALA A 224 24.23 6.18 3.29
N GLU A 225 23.60 7.36 3.24
CA GLU A 225 24.11 8.57 3.89
C GLU A 225 24.04 8.47 5.42
N GLU A 226 22.95 7.97 5.99
CA GLU A 226 22.78 7.77 7.43
C GLU A 226 23.78 6.73 7.98
N LEU A 227 24.05 5.66 7.22
CA LEU A 227 25.09 4.68 7.54
C LEU A 227 26.51 5.28 7.57
N GLU A 228 26.76 6.37 6.85
CA GLU A 228 28.03 7.11 6.88
C GLU A 228 28.09 8.14 8.00
N GLN A 229 27.00 8.87 8.24
CA GLN A 229 26.94 9.98 9.17
C GLN A 229 26.69 9.53 10.62
N THR A 230 25.84 8.51 10.82
CA THR A 230 25.37 8.06 12.13
C THR A 230 25.45 6.53 12.31
N PRO A 231 26.63 5.90 12.11
CA PRO A 231 26.75 4.44 12.13
C PRO A 231 26.37 3.79 13.47
N GLN A 232 26.53 4.50 14.59
CA GLN A 232 26.11 4.01 15.90
C GLN A 232 24.58 3.94 16.04
N ALA A 233 23.86 4.87 15.41
CA ALA A 233 22.39 4.86 15.38
C ALA A 233 21.90 3.69 14.52
N GLU A 234 22.43 3.54 13.30
CA GLU A 234 22.02 2.44 12.40
C GLU A 234 22.31 1.05 12.97
N GLN A 235 23.41 0.88 13.70
CA GLN A 235 23.67 -0.36 14.44
C GLN A 235 22.60 -0.63 15.51
N HIS A 236 22.17 0.40 16.22
CA HIS A 236 21.15 0.29 17.24
C HIS A 236 19.79 -0.06 16.62
N GLU A 237 19.42 0.59 15.52
CA GLU A 237 18.19 0.31 14.78
C GLU A 237 18.16 -1.14 14.29
N LEU A 238 19.26 -1.62 13.69
CA LEU A 238 19.38 -3.00 13.25
C LEU A 238 19.23 -4.01 14.41
N ALA A 239 19.79 -3.70 15.58
CA ALA A 239 19.62 -4.52 16.77
C ALA A 239 18.17 -4.53 17.28
N LEU A 240 17.44 -3.41 17.17
CA LEU A 240 16.02 -3.34 17.52
C LEU A 240 15.16 -4.17 16.56
N ILE A 241 15.45 -4.12 15.26
CA ILE A 241 14.76 -4.94 14.25
C ILE A 241 14.90 -6.44 14.58
N TYR A 242 16.11 -6.91 14.88
CA TYR A 242 16.31 -8.32 15.25
C TYR A 242 15.66 -8.69 16.58
N GLN A 243 15.61 -7.77 17.55
CA GLN A 243 14.84 -7.99 18.79
C GLN A 243 13.34 -8.13 18.53
N ALA A 244 12.78 -7.28 17.66
CA ALA A 244 11.37 -7.38 17.25
C ALA A 244 11.06 -8.72 16.55
N LYS A 245 12.05 -9.30 15.86
CA LYS A 245 11.98 -10.65 15.30
C LYS A 245 12.14 -11.78 16.31
N GLY A 246 12.34 -11.46 17.59
CA GLY A 246 12.40 -12.41 18.69
C GLY A 246 13.80 -12.81 19.14
N LEU A 247 14.86 -12.14 18.66
CA LEU A 247 16.22 -12.40 19.16
C LEU A 247 16.43 -11.72 20.53
N PRO A 248 17.05 -12.42 21.50
CA PRO A 248 17.54 -11.80 22.73
C PRO A 248 18.44 -10.59 22.44
N LYS A 249 18.27 -9.52 23.22
CA LYS A 249 19.03 -8.27 23.08
C LYS A 249 20.55 -8.45 22.90
N PRO A 250 21.27 -9.26 23.70
CA PRO A 250 22.71 -9.43 23.54
C PRO A 250 23.09 -10.07 22.19
N GLU A 251 22.24 -10.93 21.65
CA GLU A 251 22.46 -11.61 20.38
C GLU A 251 22.16 -10.69 19.20
N ALA A 252 21.08 -9.90 19.30
CA ALA A 252 20.72 -8.89 18.31
C ALA A 252 21.77 -7.78 18.19
N GLU A 253 22.28 -7.26 19.32
CA GLU A 253 23.37 -6.28 19.34
C GLU A 253 24.66 -6.84 18.72
N ARG A 254 24.99 -8.11 19.00
CA ARG A 254 26.15 -8.78 18.40
C ARG A 254 26.01 -8.96 16.89
N ILE A 255 24.84 -9.36 16.41
CA ILE A 255 24.57 -9.54 14.97
C ILE A 255 24.63 -8.19 14.24
N ALA A 256 24.00 -7.16 14.81
CA ALA A 256 24.05 -5.82 14.25
C ALA A 256 25.48 -5.29 14.16
N ALA A 257 26.29 -5.45 15.22
CA ALA A 257 27.70 -5.07 15.22
C ALA A 257 28.52 -5.80 14.14
N GLU A 258 28.25 -7.08 13.91
CA GLU A 258 28.94 -7.87 12.88
C GLU A 258 28.55 -7.42 11.47
N LEU A 259 27.27 -7.17 11.20
CA LEU A 259 26.78 -6.69 9.91
C LEU A 259 27.34 -5.30 9.57
N MET A 260 27.44 -4.43 10.57
CA MET A 260 27.99 -3.07 10.44
C MET A 260 29.47 -3.03 10.05
N ARG A 261 30.22 -4.14 10.17
CA ARG A 261 31.61 -4.24 9.68
C ARG A 261 31.70 -4.10 8.17
N ASN A 262 30.65 -4.49 7.44
CA ASN A 262 30.56 -4.35 6.00
C ASN A 262 29.38 -3.44 5.66
N LYS A 263 29.68 -2.16 5.39
CA LYS A 263 28.65 -1.16 5.05
C LYS A 263 27.73 -1.57 3.92
N LYS A 264 28.21 -2.33 2.93
CA LYS A 264 27.37 -2.81 1.83
C LYS A 264 26.38 -3.87 2.30
N ALA A 265 26.81 -4.78 3.17
CA ALA A 265 25.93 -5.78 3.76
C ALA A 265 24.95 -5.16 4.76
N ALA A 266 25.40 -4.17 5.55
CA ALA A 266 24.53 -3.39 6.43
C ALA A 266 23.46 -2.64 5.65
N LEU A 267 23.83 -1.92 4.58
CA LEU A 267 22.89 -1.20 3.72
C LEU A 267 21.89 -2.13 3.04
N ASP A 268 22.33 -3.28 2.52
CA ASP A 268 21.40 -4.27 1.93
C ASP A 268 20.44 -4.82 2.99
N THR A 269 20.93 -5.04 4.22
CA THR A 269 20.09 -5.52 5.33
C THR A 269 19.09 -4.44 5.77
N LEU A 270 19.53 -3.20 5.98
CA LEU A 270 18.65 -2.09 6.35
C LEU A 270 17.61 -1.84 5.26
N ALA A 271 18.00 -1.86 3.98
CA ALA A 271 17.05 -1.73 2.88
C ALA A 271 15.95 -2.81 2.90
N ARG A 272 16.31 -4.06 3.16
CA ARG A 272 15.35 -5.17 3.21
C ARG A 272 14.50 -5.16 4.47
N GLU A 273 15.14 -4.96 5.62
CA GLU A 273 14.55 -5.21 6.92
C GLU A 273 13.82 -3.98 7.46
N GLU A 274 14.41 -2.80 7.30
CA GLU A 274 13.80 -1.54 7.71
C GLU A 274 12.86 -1.03 6.62
N LEU A 275 13.37 -0.83 5.40
CA LEU A 275 12.58 -0.19 4.33
C LEU A 275 11.58 -1.15 3.68
N GLY A 276 11.77 -2.47 3.81
CA GLY A 276 11.00 -3.47 3.08
C GLY A 276 11.25 -3.43 1.57
N ILE A 277 12.38 -2.87 1.15
CA ILE A 277 12.77 -2.73 -0.26
C ILE A 277 13.83 -3.78 -0.55
N ASP A 278 13.63 -4.55 -1.62
CA ASP A 278 14.71 -5.37 -2.16
C ASP A 278 15.54 -4.54 -3.14
N PRO A 279 16.82 -4.23 -2.84
CA PRO A 279 17.68 -3.47 -3.75
C PRO A 279 17.89 -4.17 -5.11
N GLY A 280 17.72 -5.50 -5.16
CA GLY A 280 17.79 -6.32 -6.37
C GLY A 280 16.50 -6.33 -7.18
N GLU A 281 15.36 -5.92 -6.61
CA GLU A 281 14.05 -5.90 -7.27
C GLU A 281 13.38 -4.51 -7.20
N LEU A 282 14.11 -3.45 -7.57
CA LEU A 282 13.63 -2.05 -7.60
C LEU A 282 12.54 -1.75 -8.65
N GLY A 283 11.76 -2.76 -9.04
CA GLY A 283 10.82 -2.72 -10.15
C GLY A 283 11.52 -3.03 -11.46
N GLY A 284 10.95 -3.95 -12.24
CA GLY A 284 11.44 -4.27 -13.59
C GLY A 284 11.39 -3.07 -14.54
N SER A 285 11.53 -3.33 -15.84
CA SER A 285 11.41 -2.25 -16.84
C SER A 285 10.02 -1.61 -16.80
N ALA A 286 9.92 -0.34 -16.38
CA ALA A 286 8.67 0.43 -16.38
C ALA A 286 8.03 0.47 -17.78
N LEU A 287 8.85 0.49 -18.82
CA LEU A 287 8.39 0.40 -20.21
C LEU A 287 7.76 -0.96 -20.51
N ALA A 288 8.36 -2.05 -20.04
CA ALA A 288 7.80 -3.39 -20.24
C ALA A 288 6.46 -3.54 -19.52
N ALA A 289 6.33 -3.01 -18.29
CA ALA A 289 5.08 -2.99 -17.55
C ALA A 289 4.00 -2.20 -18.31
N ALA A 290 4.33 -0.99 -18.78
CA ALA A 290 3.43 -0.14 -19.56
C ALA A 290 2.92 -0.80 -20.84
N VAL A 291 3.83 -1.40 -21.63
CA VAL A 291 3.47 -2.09 -22.88
C VAL A 291 2.61 -3.33 -22.59
N THR A 292 2.90 -4.06 -21.52
CA THR A 292 2.12 -5.22 -21.11
C THR A 292 0.70 -4.80 -20.70
N SER A 293 0.57 -3.77 -19.86
CA SER A 293 -0.73 -3.21 -19.46
C SER A 293 -1.54 -2.68 -20.64
N PHE A 294 -0.89 -1.98 -21.59
CA PHE A 294 -1.51 -1.54 -22.84
C PHE A 294 -2.11 -2.73 -23.61
N ALA A 295 -1.31 -3.77 -23.84
CA ALA A 295 -1.70 -4.91 -24.65
C ALA A 295 -2.83 -5.72 -24.00
N LEU A 296 -2.77 -5.92 -22.69
CA LEU A 296 -3.81 -6.63 -21.93
C LEU A 296 -5.13 -5.87 -21.92
N PHE A 297 -5.10 -4.57 -21.66
CA PHE A 297 -6.28 -3.73 -21.72
C PHE A 297 -6.89 -3.77 -23.13
N ALA A 298 -6.07 -3.55 -24.16
CA ALA A 298 -6.51 -3.59 -25.55
C ALA A 298 -7.14 -4.95 -25.90
N ALA A 299 -6.52 -6.06 -25.48
CA ALA A 299 -7.03 -7.41 -25.74
C ALA A 299 -8.45 -7.61 -25.16
N GLY A 300 -8.71 -7.11 -23.95
CA GLY A 300 -10.06 -7.13 -23.37
C GLY A 300 -11.03 -6.20 -24.10
N ALA A 301 -10.59 -4.97 -24.39
CA ALA A 301 -11.41 -3.93 -25.00
C ALA A 301 -11.80 -4.22 -26.46
N VAL A 302 -11.04 -5.05 -27.19
CA VAL A 302 -11.39 -5.48 -28.56
C VAL A 302 -12.65 -6.35 -28.57
N CYS A 303 -12.87 -7.20 -27.56
CA CYS A 303 -13.99 -8.14 -27.54
C CYS A 303 -15.37 -7.51 -27.79
N PRO A 304 -15.78 -6.41 -27.09
CA PRO A 304 -17.06 -5.76 -27.35
C PRO A 304 -17.09 -4.98 -28.68
N VAL A 305 -15.93 -4.56 -29.21
CA VAL A 305 -15.82 -3.77 -30.45
C VAL A 305 -15.91 -4.64 -31.70
N ALA A 306 -15.26 -5.80 -31.68
CA ALA A 306 -15.06 -6.64 -32.87
C ALA A 306 -16.36 -6.94 -33.65
N PRO A 307 -17.51 -7.21 -33.01
CA PRO A 307 -18.75 -7.46 -33.75
C PRO A 307 -19.25 -6.28 -34.60
N PHE A 308 -18.95 -5.04 -34.20
CA PHE A 308 -19.35 -3.83 -34.94
C PHE A 308 -18.49 -3.59 -36.19
N ILE A 309 -17.40 -4.34 -36.39
CA ILE A 309 -16.61 -4.29 -37.63
C ILE A 309 -17.35 -5.03 -38.77
N LEU A 310 -18.06 -6.12 -38.42
CA LEU A 310 -18.66 -7.03 -39.39
C LEU A 310 -20.19 -6.88 -39.49
N LEU A 311 -20.84 -6.56 -38.37
CA LEU A 311 -22.29 -6.52 -38.24
C LEU A 311 -22.79 -5.08 -38.04
N HIS A 312 -24.07 -4.86 -38.34
CA HIS A 312 -24.74 -3.57 -38.19
C HIS A 312 -26.07 -3.74 -37.47
N GLY A 313 -26.57 -2.66 -36.85
CA GLY A 313 -27.86 -2.62 -36.17
C GLY A 313 -27.96 -3.56 -34.97
N ALA A 314 -29.17 -4.05 -34.69
CA ALA A 314 -29.43 -4.95 -33.56
C ALA A 314 -28.58 -6.23 -33.55
N PRO A 315 -28.29 -6.90 -34.70
CA PRO A 315 -27.37 -8.04 -34.73
C PRO A 315 -25.97 -7.74 -34.17
N ALA A 316 -25.43 -6.54 -34.41
CA ALA A 316 -24.11 -6.14 -33.90
C ALA A 316 -24.11 -6.01 -32.37
N ILE A 317 -25.16 -5.41 -31.83
CA ILE A 317 -25.33 -5.24 -30.38
C ILE A 317 -25.45 -6.60 -29.68
N ILE A 318 -26.30 -7.50 -30.22
CA ILE A 318 -26.48 -8.85 -29.68
C ILE A 318 -25.16 -9.63 -29.72
N ALA A 319 -24.44 -9.58 -30.83
CA ALA A 319 -23.14 -10.24 -30.97
C ALA A 319 -22.08 -9.65 -30.02
N SER A 320 -22.08 -8.33 -29.79
CA SER A 320 -21.22 -7.66 -28.80
C SER A 320 -21.50 -8.10 -27.37
N ILE A 321 -22.78 -8.18 -26.99
CA ILE A 321 -23.20 -8.68 -25.67
C ILE A 321 -22.76 -10.15 -25.50
N ALA A 322 -23.01 -10.99 -26.50
CA ALA A 322 -22.65 -12.40 -26.45
C ALA A 322 -21.13 -12.60 -26.35
N ALA A 323 -20.35 -11.91 -27.20
CA ALA A 323 -18.90 -11.97 -27.18
C ALA A 323 -18.32 -11.50 -25.83
N SER A 324 -18.86 -10.41 -25.29
CA SER A 324 -18.44 -9.86 -23.99
C SER A 324 -18.80 -10.77 -22.84
N ALA A 325 -20.00 -11.38 -22.85
CA ALA A 325 -20.41 -12.35 -21.83
C ALA A 325 -19.51 -13.60 -21.83
N VAL A 326 -19.16 -14.12 -23.01
CA VAL A 326 -18.21 -15.24 -23.14
C VAL A 326 -16.83 -14.85 -22.63
N ALA A 327 -16.34 -13.67 -22.99
CA ALA A 327 -15.06 -13.16 -22.50
C ALA A 327 -15.05 -12.97 -20.97
N LEU A 328 -16.12 -12.40 -20.38
CA LEU A 328 -16.28 -12.23 -18.93
C LEU A 328 -16.31 -13.58 -18.20
N CYS A 329 -16.98 -14.58 -18.78
CA CYS A 329 -16.99 -15.94 -18.27
C CYS A 329 -15.56 -16.52 -18.26
N GLY A 330 -14.82 -16.38 -19.36
CA GLY A 330 -13.43 -16.81 -19.48
C GLY A 330 -12.49 -16.13 -18.48
N VAL A 331 -12.59 -14.81 -18.34
CA VAL A 331 -11.87 -14.03 -17.32
C VAL A 331 -12.25 -14.51 -15.92
N GLY A 332 -13.53 -14.77 -15.66
CA GLY A 332 -14.01 -15.30 -14.38
C GLY A 332 -13.44 -16.68 -14.05
N VAL A 333 -13.33 -17.59 -15.02
CA VAL A 333 -12.64 -18.89 -14.86
C VAL A 333 -11.15 -18.67 -14.58
N LEU A 334 -10.48 -17.80 -15.32
CA LEU A 334 -9.06 -17.50 -15.08
C LEU A 334 -8.84 -16.92 -13.67
N THR A 335 -9.68 -16.01 -13.20
CA THR A 335 -9.58 -15.48 -11.83
C THR A 335 -9.77 -16.55 -10.77
N SER A 336 -10.55 -17.62 -11.04
CA SER A 336 -10.77 -18.69 -10.06
C SER A 336 -9.51 -19.47 -9.74
N LEU A 337 -8.55 -19.51 -10.67
CA LEU A 337 -7.25 -20.15 -10.48
C LEU A 337 -6.41 -19.47 -9.37
N PHE A 338 -6.65 -18.19 -9.08
CA PHE A 338 -5.87 -17.42 -8.11
C PHE A 338 -6.58 -17.18 -6.78
N ASN A 339 -7.91 -17.19 -6.76
CA ASN A 339 -8.69 -16.83 -5.57
C ASN A 339 -9.25 -18.02 -4.77
N GLY A 340 -8.95 -19.25 -5.20
CA GLY A 340 -9.34 -20.49 -4.51
C GLY A 340 -10.84 -20.76 -4.47
N ARG A 341 -11.65 -20.01 -5.24
CA ARG A 341 -13.10 -20.24 -5.36
C ARG A 341 -13.41 -21.14 -6.56
N GLY A 342 -14.58 -21.78 -6.54
CA GLY A 342 -15.02 -22.63 -7.66
C GLY A 342 -15.15 -21.84 -8.97
N ALA A 343 -14.68 -22.44 -10.08
CA ALA A 343 -14.66 -21.81 -11.40
C ALA A 343 -16.04 -21.30 -11.86
N TRP A 344 -17.08 -22.10 -11.64
CA TRP A 344 -18.45 -21.73 -11.96
C TRP A 344 -18.91 -20.47 -11.20
N PHE A 345 -18.61 -20.37 -9.90
CA PHE A 345 -18.99 -19.23 -9.09
C PHE A 345 -18.29 -17.94 -9.56
N SER A 346 -16.98 -18.01 -9.83
CA SER A 346 -16.23 -16.84 -10.32
C SER A 346 -16.68 -16.41 -11.72
N ALA A 347 -16.93 -17.36 -12.62
CA ALA A 347 -17.46 -17.10 -13.97
C ALA A 347 -18.85 -16.46 -13.94
N ALA A 348 -19.78 -17.05 -13.19
CA ALA A 348 -21.15 -16.55 -13.05
C ALA A 348 -21.16 -15.14 -12.43
N ARG A 349 -20.38 -14.93 -11.36
CA ARG A 349 -20.24 -13.63 -10.71
C ARG A 349 -19.71 -12.57 -11.67
N GLN A 350 -18.63 -12.87 -12.40
CA GLN A 350 -18.00 -11.91 -13.31
C GLN A 350 -18.94 -11.52 -14.45
N THR A 351 -19.60 -12.52 -15.05
CA THR A 351 -20.57 -12.30 -16.12
C THR A 351 -21.77 -11.50 -15.62
N LEU A 352 -22.31 -11.83 -14.45
CA LEU A 352 -23.45 -11.14 -13.86
C LEU A 352 -23.15 -9.67 -13.60
N PHE A 353 -22.04 -9.35 -12.93
CA PHE A 353 -21.69 -7.96 -12.63
C PHE A 353 -21.33 -7.18 -13.90
N GLY A 354 -20.61 -7.78 -14.85
CA GLY A 354 -20.27 -7.14 -16.12
C GLY A 354 -21.51 -6.85 -16.97
N CYS A 355 -22.44 -7.80 -17.10
CA CYS A 355 -23.69 -7.59 -17.80
C CYS A 355 -24.61 -6.60 -17.08
N ALA A 356 -24.65 -6.62 -15.74
CA ALA A 356 -25.42 -5.65 -14.95
C ALA A 356 -24.90 -4.21 -15.14
N ALA A 357 -23.57 -4.03 -15.13
CA ALA A 357 -22.95 -2.73 -15.39
C ALA A 357 -23.28 -2.23 -16.82
N ALA A 358 -23.19 -3.11 -17.81
CA ALA A 358 -23.54 -2.79 -19.19
C ALA A 358 -25.03 -2.47 -19.38
N ALA A 359 -25.92 -3.20 -18.70
CA ALA A 359 -27.35 -2.91 -18.72
C ALA A 359 -27.66 -1.55 -18.07
N LEU A 360 -26.95 -1.20 -16.99
CA LEU A 360 -27.05 0.11 -16.36
C LEU A 360 -26.59 1.22 -17.31
N THR A 361 -25.44 1.08 -17.96
CA THR A 361 -24.96 2.11 -18.90
C THR A 361 -25.85 2.22 -20.13
N TYR A 362 -26.37 1.11 -20.66
CA TYR A 362 -27.38 1.12 -21.72
C TYR A 362 -28.62 1.91 -21.30
N GLY A 363 -29.16 1.63 -20.10
CA GLY A 363 -30.33 2.33 -19.57
C GLY A 363 -30.10 3.84 -19.38
N ILE A 364 -28.92 4.23 -18.88
CA ILE A 364 -28.50 5.64 -18.80
C ILE A 364 -28.43 6.26 -20.20
N GLY A 365 -27.83 5.54 -21.16
CA GLY A 365 -27.78 5.94 -22.55
C GLY A 365 -29.17 6.21 -23.13
N THR A 366 -30.13 5.31 -22.89
CA THR A 366 -31.52 5.47 -23.33
C THR A 366 -32.18 6.68 -22.70
N ALA A 367 -32.01 6.90 -21.39
CA ALA A 367 -32.57 8.07 -20.71
C ALA A 367 -32.01 9.40 -21.26
N LEU A 368 -30.70 9.45 -21.53
CA LEU A 368 -30.04 10.63 -22.09
C LEU A 368 -30.37 10.85 -23.56
N GLY A 369 -30.42 9.79 -24.37
CA GLY A 369 -30.78 9.86 -25.79
C GLY A 369 -32.20 10.39 -26.02
N VAL A 370 -33.14 10.03 -25.15
CA VAL A 370 -34.52 10.57 -25.14
C VAL A 370 -34.56 12.06 -24.77
N SER A 371 -33.58 12.57 -24.01
CA SER A 371 -33.53 13.96 -23.57
C SER A 371 -32.77 14.89 -24.54
N LEU A 372 -31.96 14.32 -25.44
CA LEU A 372 -31.11 15.04 -26.40
C LEU A 372 -31.65 15.01 -27.85
N SER A 373 -32.69 14.22 -28.11
CA SER A 373 -33.45 14.19 -29.38
C SER A 373 -34.67 15.08 -29.27
#